data_AF-A0A644V722-F1
#
_entry.id   AF-A0A644V722-F1
#
_cell.length_a   1.000
_cell.length_b   1.000
_cell.length_c   1.000
_cell.angle_alpha   90.00
_cell.angle_beta   90.00
_cell.angle_gamma   90.00
#
_symmetry.space_group_name_H-M   'P 1'
#
loop_
_entity.id
_entity.type
_entity.pdbx_description
1 polymer ?
#
loop_
_entity_poly.entity_id
_entity_poly.type
_entity_poly.pdbx_seq_one_letter_code
_entity_poly.pdbx_strand_id
1 'polypeptide(L)'
;MKKKEIGKKHYSFKRAYMRIPLGDIPKIQKELCDELRIRSRFDFSKKLNQGFTDPRISVITNVEKVFKKYSIPDPWDITNSIKQ
;
A
#
# COMPACT_ATOMS: atom_id res chain seq x y z
N MET A 1 1.08 34.88 4.93
CA MET A 1 0.39 33.62 5.29
C MET A 1 1.30 32.45 4.92
N LYS A 2 1.82 31.70 5.91
CA LYS A 2 2.64 30.50 5.62
C LYS A 2 1.72 29.44 5.03
N LYS A 3 1.91 29.09 3.75
CA LYS A 3 1.35 27.83 3.21
C LYS A 3 1.94 26.72 4.09
N LYS A 4 1.13 26.10 4.94
CA LYS A 4 1.47 24.79 5.52
C LYS A 4 1.60 23.88 4.31
N GLU A 5 2.83 23.60 3.87
CA GLU A 5 3.07 22.45 3.00
C GLU A 5 2.62 21.24 3.82
N ILE A 6 1.41 20.74 3.53
CA ILE A 6 0.97 19.45 4.03
C ILE A 6 1.93 18.47 3.36
N GLY A 7 2.98 18.07 4.09
CA GLY A 7 3.97 17.12 3.59
C GLY A 7 3.24 15.93 2.97
N LYS A 8 3.63 15.53 1.76
CA LYS A 8 2.98 14.43 1.05
C LYS A 8 3.01 13.20 1.95
N LYS A 9 1.83 12.64 2.23
CA LYS A 9 1.73 11.41 3.02
C LYS A 9 2.21 10.24 2.16
N HIS A 10 3.08 9.44 2.75
CA HIS A 10 3.60 8.25 2.12
C HIS A 10 2.94 7.03 2.75
N TYR A 11 2.30 6.21 1.92
CA TYR A 11 1.55 5.03 2.32
C TYR A 11 2.29 3.77 1.88
N SER A 12 2.75 2.98 2.83
CA SER A 12 3.37 1.67 2.54
C SER A 12 2.58 0.56 3.20
N PHE A 13 2.32 -0.53 2.48
CA PHE A 13 1.71 -1.74 3.07
C PHE A 13 2.72 -2.88 3.23
N LYS A 14 4.02 -2.60 3.08
CA LYS A 14 5.07 -3.63 3.12
C LYS A 14 5.06 -4.44 4.41
N ARG A 15 4.92 -3.76 5.55
CA ARG A 15 4.93 -4.41 6.87
C ARG A 15 3.74 -5.35 7.04
N ALA A 16 2.56 -4.92 6.60
CA ALA A 16 1.36 -5.76 6.59
C ALA A 16 1.54 -6.98 5.69
N TYR A 17 2.08 -6.78 4.48
CA TYR A 17 2.35 -7.86 3.53
C TYR A 17 3.33 -8.92 4.09
N MET A 18 4.36 -8.49 4.81
CA MET A 18 5.34 -9.38 5.44
C MET A 18 4.78 -10.20 6.61
N ARG A 19 3.65 -9.80 7.19
CA ARG A 19 2.97 -10.55 8.26
C ARG A 19 2.08 -11.67 7.72
N ILE A 20 1.89 -11.74 6.40
CA ILE A 20 1.01 -12.71 5.77
C ILE A 20 1.70 -14.07 5.75
N PRO A 21 0.99 -15.16 6.10
CA PRO A 21 1.51 -16.51 5.95
C PRO A 21 1.97 -16.79 4.51
N LEU A 22 3.11 -17.46 4.34
CA LEU A 22 3.70 -17.74 3.02
C LEU A 22 2.71 -18.42 2.04
N GLY A 23 1.80 -19.25 2.55
CA GLY A 23 0.78 -19.92 1.74
C GLY A 23 -0.29 -19.00 1.15
N ASP A 24 -0.51 -17.83 1.74
CA ASP A 24 -1.51 -16.86 1.29
C ASP A 24 -0.91 -15.70 0.48
N ILE A 25 0.42 -15.55 0.49
CA ILE A 25 1.15 -14.56 -0.31
C ILE A 25 0.76 -14.60 -1.80
N PRO A 26 0.69 -15.77 -2.48
CA PRO A 26 0.34 -15.79 -3.90
C PRO A 26 -1.10 -15.29 -4.16
N LYS A 27 -2.03 -15.57 -3.24
CA LYS A 27 -3.44 -15.18 -3.37
C LYS A 27 -3.60 -13.68 -3.18
N ILE A 28 -3.06 -13.14 -2.09
CA ILE A 28 -3.16 -11.71 -1.82
C ILE A 28 -2.40 -10.89 -2.87
N GLN A 29 -1.26 -11.37 -3.34
CA GLN A 29 -0.51 -10.70 -4.40
C GLN A 29 -1.34 -10.60 -5.68
N LYS A 30 -2.04 -11.67 -6.06
CA LYS A 30 -2.94 -11.66 -7.21
C LYS A 30 -4.08 -10.66 -7.03
N GLU A 31 -4.77 -10.71 -5.90
CA GLU A 31 -5.87 -9.78 -5.58
C GLU A 31 -5.40 -8.31 -5.58
N LEU A 32 -4.23 -8.01 -5.00
CA LEU A 32 -3.66 -6.67 -5.00
C LEU A 32 -3.28 -6.22 -6.41
N CYS A 33 -2.70 -7.09 -7.24
CA CYS A 33 -2.39 -6.77 -8.63
C CYS A 33 -3.66 -6.46 -9.43
N ASP A 34 -4.73 -7.25 -9.25
CA ASP A 34 -6.00 -7.06 -9.94
C ASP A 34 -6.65 -5.72 -9.54
N GLU A 35 -6.72 -5.44 -8.22
CA GLU A 35 -7.29 -4.21 -7.68
C GLU A 35 -6.49 -2.95 -8.05
N LEU A 36 -5.15 -3.05 -8.04
CA LEU A 36 -4.25 -1.95 -8.39
C LEU A 36 -4.01 -1.84 -9.90
N ARG A 37 -4.61 -2.73 -10.71
CA ARG A 37 -4.39 -2.86 -12.15
C ARG A 37 -2.90 -2.97 -12.52
N ILE A 38 -2.12 -3.63 -11.67
CA ILE A 38 -0.70 -3.86 -11.87
C ILE A 38 -0.52 -5.12 -12.70
N ARG A 39 0.03 -4.97 -13.91
CA ARG A 39 0.27 -6.09 -14.83
C ARG A 39 1.64 -6.74 -14.67
N SER A 40 2.57 -6.05 -14.03
CA SER A 40 3.97 -6.49 -13.92
C SER A 40 4.36 -6.82 -12.49
N ARG A 41 5.04 -7.96 -12.30
CA ARG A 41 5.67 -8.32 -11.03
C ARG A 41 6.66 -7.25 -10.55
N PHE A 42 7.35 -6.61 -11.50
CA PHE A 42 8.28 -5.53 -11.19
C PHE A 42 7.56 -4.31 -10.61
N ASP A 43 6.44 -3.90 -11.22
CA ASP A 43 5.64 -2.78 -10.72
C ASP A 43 5.04 -3.08 -9.35
N PHE A 44 4.58 -4.31 -9.12
CA PHE A 44 4.09 -4.72 -7.80
C PHE A 44 5.21 -4.62 -6.77
N SER A 45 6.38 -5.18 -7.05
CA SER A 45 7.55 -5.09 -6.17
C SER A 45 7.94 -3.64 -5.90
N LYS A 46 7.90 -2.78 -6.92
CA LYS A 46 8.16 -1.35 -6.78
C LYS A 46 7.13 -0.70 -5.85
N LYS A 47 5.84 -0.96 -6.00
CA LYS A 47 4.78 -0.43 -5.12
C LYS A 47 4.84 -0.97 -3.70
N LEU A 48 5.18 -2.24 -3.55
CA LEU A 48 5.38 -2.86 -2.25
C LEU A 48 6.57 -2.23 -1.51
N ASN A 49 7.69 -2.00 -2.19
CA ASN A 49 8.90 -1.47 -1.57
C ASN A 49 8.92 0.06 -1.42
N GLN A 50 8.39 0.79 -2.41
CA GLN A 50 8.38 2.26 -2.45
C GLN A 50 7.05 2.86 -2.00
N GLY A 51 6.03 2.06 -1.70
CA GLY A 51 4.72 2.57 -1.32
C GLY A 51 4.07 3.48 -2.36
N PHE A 52 3.16 4.32 -1.87
CA PHE A 52 2.41 5.30 -2.63
C PHE A 52 2.60 6.67 -2.00
N THR A 53 3.03 7.63 -2.81
CA THR A 53 3.03 9.03 -2.40
C THR A 53 1.68 9.63 -2.76
N ASP A 54 0.94 10.09 -1.76
CA ASP A 54 -0.38 10.73 -1.92
C ASP A 54 -1.34 9.92 -2.84
N PRO A 55 -1.61 8.63 -2.54
CA PRO A 55 -2.52 7.81 -3.32
C PRO A 55 -3.95 8.36 -3.29
N ARG A 56 -4.70 8.04 -4.36
CA ARG A 56 -6.16 8.26 -4.38
C ARG A 56 -6.82 7.43 -3.28
N ILE A 57 -7.90 7.97 -2.70
CA ILE A 57 -8.71 7.27 -1.69
C ILE A 57 -9.16 5.88 -2.20
N SER A 58 -9.49 5.75 -3.49
CA SER A 58 -9.85 4.46 -4.09
C SER A 58 -8.77 3.38 -3.94
N VAL A 59 -7.49 3.76 -4.09
CA VAL A 59 -6.35 2.86 -3.91
C VAL A 59 -6.25 2.43 -2.45
N ILE A 60 -6.43 3.40 -1.53
CA ILE A 60 -6.40 3.16 -0.10
C ILE A 60 -7.48 2.13 0.28
N THR A 61 -8.72 2.38 -0.13
CA THR A 61 -9.86 1.51 0.18
C THR A 61 -9.76 0.13 -0.46
N ASN A 62 -9.21 0.03 -1.68
CA ASN A 62 -9.13 -1.26 -2.37
C ASN A 62 -8.10 -2.18 -1.71
N VAL A 63 -6.94 -1.63 -1.33
CA VAL A 63 -5.92 -2.39 -0.60
C VAL A 63 -6.45 -2.79 0.78
N GLU A 64 -7.10 -1.88 1.52
CA GLU A 64 -7.73 -2.21 2.81
C GLU A 64 -8.74 -3.34 2.69
N LYS A 65 -9.60 -3.32 1.66
CA LYS A 65 -10.57 -4.40 1.40
C LYS A 65 -9.88 -5.74 1.20
N VAL A 66 -8.77 -5.78 0.47
CA VAL A 66 -8.00 -7.01 0.24
C VAL A 66 -7.40 -7.49 1.56
N PHE A 67 -6.66 -6.64 2.28
CA PHE A 67 -6.03 -7.02 3.55
C PHE A 67 -7.02 -7.42 4.64
N LYS A 68 -8.22 -6.82 4.66
CA LYS A 68 -9.29 -7.18 5.59
C LYS A 68 -9.74 -8.64 5.44
N LYS A 69 -9.70 -9.23 4.24
CA LYS A 69 -10.01 -10.66 4.02
C LYS A 69 -9.02 -11.57 4.74
N TYR A 70 -7.78 -11.09 4.95
CA TYR A 70 -6.71 -11.81 5.62
C TYR A 70 -6.57 -11.40 7.10
N SER A 71 -7.63 -10.83 7.71
CA SER A 71 -7.67 -10.36 9.10
C SER A 71 -6.64 -9.28 9.43
N ILE A 72 -6.28 -8.44 8.46
CA ILE A 72 -5.39 -7.29 8.64
C ILE A 72 -6.23 -6.00 8.45
N PRO A 73 -6.71 -5.37 9.55
CA PRO A 73 -7.65 -4.26 9.47
C PRO A 73 -7.01 -2.92 9.07
N ASP A 74 -5.74 -2.71 9.41
CA ASP A 74 -4.98 -1.51 9.04
C ASP A 74 -3.63 -1.92 8.44
N PRO A 75 -3.55 -2.03 7.10
CA PRO A 75 -2.33 -2.48 6.45
C PRO A 75 -1.29 -1.37 6.25
N TRP A 76 -1.62 -0.11 6.58
CA TRP A 76 -0.82 1.04 6.17
C TRP A 76 0.18 1.50 7.22
N ASP A 77 1.41 1.70 6.76
CA ASP A 77 2.43 2.47 7.45
C ASP A 77 2.50 3.85 6.78
N ILE A 78 2.01 4.87 7.50
CA ILE A 78 1.90 6.23 7.00
C ILE A 78 3.05 7.05 7.56
N THR A 79 3.97 7.45 6.68
CA THR A 79 5.06 8.37 7.03
C THR A 79 4.83 9.73 6.41
N ASN A 80 5.09 10.79 7.18
CA ASN A 80 5.16 12.13 6.62
C ASN A 80 6.46 12.21 5.83
N SER A 81 6.39 12.45 4.51
CA SER A 81 7.59 12.82 3.75
C SER A 81 7.99 14.22 4.19
N ILE A 82 8.77 14.30 5.26
CA ILE A 82 9.52 15.51 5.60
C ILE A 82 10.59 15.60 4.51
N LYS A 83 10.40 16.49 3.55
CA LYS A 83 11.53 16.91 2.70
C LYS A 83 12.54 17.55 3.66
N GLN A 84 13.67 16.87 3.87
CA GLN A 84 14.88 17.52 4.35
C GLN A 84 15.37 18.51 3.30
#